data_AF-A0A1W9VFJ6-F1
#
_entry.id   AF-A0A1W9VFJ6-F1
#
_cell.length_a   1.000
_cell.length_b   1.000
_cell.length_c   1.000
_cell.angle_alpha   90.00
_cell.angle_beta   90.00
_cell.angle_gamma   90.00
#
_symmetry.space_group_name_H-M   'P 1'
#
loop_
_entity.id
_entity.type
_entity.pdbx_description
1 polymer ?
#
loop_
_entity_poly.entity_id
_entity_poly.type
_entity_poly.pdbx_seq_one_letter_code
_entity_poly.pdbx_strand_id
1 'polypeptide(L)'
;MVIPQKKKLKKLEDRIRLITRRNRGVRIGTVIRELNSVFRGWIGYFARGSMKKYLGQLKEWTRRRIRQYLWKQWKNGKNRKHRLRQLGVSNSSLKSWKLGSNSYWKMSRSMNYLISNEVLHNHFGLLDVADFYKRLHAKRMESDRVVLDWRYHSLFS
;
A
#
# COMPACT_ATOMS: atom_id res chain seq x y z
N MET A 1 4.52 -23.10 9.40
CA MET A 1 4.49 -21.64 9.13
C MET A 1 3.20 -21.05 9.69
N VAL A 2 3.26 -19.96 10.46
CA VAL A 2 2.09 -19.37 11.15
C VAL A 2 1.32 -18.41 10.24
N ILE A 3 -0.01 -18.54 10.18
CA ILE A 3 -0.93 -17.60 9.54
C ILE A 3 -1.44 -16.62 10.61
N PRO A 4 -1.44 -15.29 10.39
CA PRO A 4 -1.94 -14.35 11.38
C PRO A 4 -3.42 -14.58 11.70
N GLN A 5 -3.78 -14.47 12.98
CA GLN A 5 -5.16 -14.56 13.44
C GLN A 5 -6.04 -13.48 12.79
N LYS A 6 -7.30 -13.83 12.46
CA LYS A 6 -8.28 -12.90 11.85
C LYS A 6 -8.42 -11.57 12.60
N LYS A 7 -8.37 -11.59 13.95
CA LYS A 7 -8.44 -10.40 14.81
C LYS A 7 -7.29 -9.41 14.52
N LYS A 8 -6.09 -9.91 14.25
CA LYS A 8 -4.92 -9.08 13.92
C LYS A 8 -5.10 -8.46 12.53
N LEU A 9 -5.51 -9.24 11.53
CA LEU A 9 -5.79 -8.74 10.17
C LEU A 9 -6.84 -7.61 10.18
N LYS A 10 -7.93 -7.80 10.93
CA LYS A 10 -8.98 -6.77 11.07
C LYS A 10 -8.44 -5.46 11.67
N LYS A 11 -7.61 -5.55 12.72
CA LYS A 11 -6.97 -4.36 13.33
C LYS A 11 -6.09 -3.60 12.34
N LEU A 12 -5.36 -4.30 11.47
CA LEU A 12 -4.56 -3.67 10.43
C LEU A 12 -5.44 -2.92 9.43
N GLU A 13 -6.49 -3.58 8.93
CA GLU A 13 -7.42 -2.98 7.99
C GLU A 13 -8.13 -1.75 8.58
N ASP A 14 -8.54 -1.82 9.85
CA ASP A 14 -9.16 -0.69 10.55
C ASP A 14 -8.19 0.49 10.65
N ARG A 15 -6.93 0.23 10.97
CA ARG A 15 -5.90 1.28 11.00
C ARG A 15 -5.67 1.90 9.62
N ILE A 16 -5.63 1.09 8.57
CA ILE A 16 -5.54 1.59 7.18
C ILE A 16 -6.78 2.42 6.83
N ARG A 17 -7.99 1.99 7.23
CA ARG A 17 -9.24 2.74 7.00
C ARG A 17 -9.19 4.13 7.64
N LEU A 18 -8.70 4.21 8.88
CA LEU A 18 -8.56 5.46 9.62
C LEU A 18 -7.57 6.40 8.92
N ILE A 19 -6.39 5.90 8.56
CA ILE A 19 -5.33 6.71 7.91
C ILE A 19 -5.81 7.26 6.56
N THR A 20 -6.53 6.44 5.79
CA THR A 20 -7.02 6.76 4.44
C THR A 20 -8.46 7.30 4.43
N ARG A 21 -8.96 7.78 5.58
CA ARG A 21 -10.31 8.35 5.66
C ARG A 21 -10.43 9.55 4.72
N ARG A 22 -11.42 9.52 3.81
CA ARG A 22 -11.60 10.54 2.75
C ARG A 22 -11.70 11.99 3.22
N ASN A 23 -12.22 12.21 4.44
CA ASN A 23 -12.45 13.55 5.02
C ASN A 23 -11.36 13.94 6.04
N ARG A 24 -10.13 13.44 5.88
CA ARG A 24 -9.05 13.69 6.84
C ARG A 24 -8.42 15.08 6.72
N GLY A 25 -8.49 15.72 5.55
CA GLY A 25 -7.97 17.08 5.34
C GLY A 25 -6.44 17.21 5.37
N VAL A 26 -5.70 16.10 5.44
CA VAL A 26 -4.23 16.12 5.49
C VAL A 26 -3.61 15.93 4.10
N ARG A 27 -2.38 16.41 3.93
CA ARG A 27 -1.62 16.22 2.68
C ARG A 27 -1.40 14.74 2.39
N ILE A 28 -1.41 14.36 1.11
CA ILE A 28 -1.23 12.96 0.70
C ILE A 28 0.11 12.38 1.19
N GLY A 29 1.19 13.16 1.18
CA GLY A 29 2.49 12.71 1.70
C GLY A 29 2.42 12.25 3.17
N THR A 30 1.63 12.92 4.00
CA THR A 30 1.40 12.51 5.39
C THR A 30 0.66 11.16 5.47
N VAL A 31 -0.38 10.98 4.65
CA VAL A 31 -1.12 9.71 4.56
C VAL A 31 -0.19 8.56 4.15
N ILE A 32 0.64 8.78 3.13
CA ILE A 32 1.58 7.76 2.64
C ILE A 32 2.63 7.42 3.70
N ARG A 33 3.21 8.42 4.36
CA ARG A 33 4.20 8.20 5.43
C ARG A 33 3.63 7.34 6.56
N GLU A 34 2.42 7.63 7.00
CA GLU A 34 1.75 6.84 8.05
C GLU A 34 1.40 5.42 7.59
N LEU A 35 0.91 5.27 6.36
CA LEU A 35 0.67 3.93 5.77
C LEU A 35 1.96 3.12 5.73
N ASN A 36 3.05 3.72 5.25
CA ASN A 36 4.35 3.07 5.17
C ASN A 36 4.86 2.67 6.57
N SER A 37 4.65 3.51 7.59
CA SER A 37 4.99 3.16 8.98
C SER A 37 4.19 1.97 9.48
N VAL A 38 2.87 1.94 9.23
CA VAL A 38 2.01 0.83 9.62
C VAL A 38 2.41 -0.46 8.90
N PHE A 39 2.71 -0.39 7.61
CA PHE A 39 3.15 -1.56 6.85
C PHE A 39 4.49 -2.10 7.34
N ARG A 40 5.49 -1.23 7.57
CA ARG A 40 6.79 -1.65 8.10
C ARG A 40 6.67 -2.34 9.44
N GLY A 41 5.91 -1.76 10.37
CA GLY A 41 5.67 -2.37 11.69
C GLY A 41 4.95 -3.71 11.59
N TRP A 42 3.90 -3.79 10.76
CA TRP A 42 3.13 -5.02 10.60
C TRP A 42 3.93 -6.15 9.96
N ILE A 43 4.61 -5.86 8.85
CA ILE A 43 5.45 -6.81 8.13
C ILE A 43 6.61 -7.23 9.04
N GLY A 44 7.21 -6.29 9.76
CA GLY A 44 8.21 -6.56 10.78
C GLY A 44 7.72 -7.53 11.85
N TYR A 45 6.49 -7.40 12.34
CA TYR A 45 5.98 -8.34 13.34
C TYR A 45 5.77 -9.75 12.75
N PHE A 46 5.19 -9.83 11.54
CA PHE A 46 4.77 -11.12 10.97
C PHE A 46 5.74 -11.71 9.91
N ALA A 47 6.93 -11.17 9.68
CA ALA A 47 7.80 -11.61 8.59
C ALA A 47 8.28 -13.07 8.67
N ARG A 48 8.10 -13.79 9.78
CA ARG A 48 8.34 -15.25 9.85
C ARG A 48 7.13 -16.10 9.40
N GLY A 49 5.96 -15.49 9.31
CA GLY A 49 4.72 -16.17 8.91
C GLY A 49 4.49 -16.21 7.40
N SER A 50 3.53 -17.03 6.98
CA SER A 50 3.10 -17.10 5.58
C SER A 50 1.93 -16.13 5.33
N MET A 51 2.20 -15.04 4.61
CA MET A 51 1.20 -13.98 4.38
C MET A 51 1.13 -13.45 2.94
N LYS A 52 1.84 -14.10 2.00
CA LYS A 52 1.93 -13.61 0.60
C LYS A 52 0.54 -13.33 -0.01
N LYS A 53 -0.40 -14.25 0.15
CA LYS A 53 -1.78 -14.13 -0.36
C LYS A 53 -2.52 -12.93 0.25
N TYR A 54 -2.45 -12.78 1.58
CA TYR A 54 -3.09 -11.67 2.28
C TYR A 54 -2.50 -10.31 1.87
N LEU A 55 -1.16 -10.21 1.79
CA LEU A 55 -0.50 -8.97 1.36
C LEU A 55 -0.87 -8.58 -0.07
N GLY A 56 -1.11 -9.57 -0.95
CA GLY A 56 -1.62 -9.35 -2.31
C GLY A 56 -2.99 -8.65 -2.33
N GLN A 57 -3.93 -9.09 -1.49
CA GLN A 57 -5.25 -8.45 -1.40
C GLN A 57 -5.15 -7.07 -0.72
N LEU A 58 -4.34 -6.97 0.34
CA LEU A 58 -4.16 -5.75 1.11
C LEU A 58 -3.54 -4.62 0.28
N LYS A 59 -2.53 -4.91 -0.55
CA LYS A 59 -1.87 -3.90 -1.39
C LYS A 59 -2.85 -3.33 -2.43
N GLU A 60 -3.67 -4.16 -3.05
CA GLU A 60 -4.66 -3.73 -4.05
C GLU A 60 -5.73 -2.85 -3.42
N TRP A 61 -6.27 -3.30 -2.28
CA TRP A 61 -7.26 -2.55 -1.53
C TRP A 61 -6.70 -1.20 -1.05
N THR A 62 -5.46 -1.16 -0.55
CA THR A 62 -4.82 0.08 -0.09
C THR A 62 -4.60 1.06 -1.25
N ARG A 63 -4.08 0.61 -2.38
CA ARG A 63 -3.88 1.46 -3.57
C ARG A 63 -5.20 2.06 -4.05
N ARG A 64 -6.29 1.29 -4.05
CA ARG A 64 -7.63 1.78 -4.37
C ARG A 64 -8.10 2.88 -3.41
N ARG A 65 -7.86 2.71 -2.10
CA ARG A 65 -8.19 3.73 -1.09
C ARG A 65 -7.38 5.01 -1.27
N ILE A 66 -6.10 4.92 -1.61
CA ILE A 66 -5.26 6.08 -1.91
C ILE A 66 -5.78 6.82 -3.15
N ARG A 67 -6.13 6.11 -4.23
CA ARG A 67 -6.76 6.72 -5.41
C ARG A 67 -8.06 7.43 -5.05
N GLN A 68 -8.90 6.80 -4.23
CA GLN A 68 -10.12 7.42 -3.72
C GLN A 68 -9.82 8.71 -2.92
N TYR A 69 -8.81 8.67 -2.05
CA TYR A 69 -8.38 9.81 -1.25
C TYR A 69 -7.94 10.98 -2.13
N LEU A 70 -7.04 10.73 -3.09
CA LEU A 70 -6.60 11.71 -4.07
C LEU A 70 -7.78 12.31 -4.84
N TRP A 71 -8.70 11.47 -5.32
CA TRP A 71 -9.87 11.91 -6.08
C TRP A 71 -10.80 12.85 -5.30
N LYS A 72 -10.93 12.58 -4.00
CA LYS A 72 -11.70 13.43 -3.07
C LYS A 72 -10.96 14.74 -2.81
N GLN A 73 -9.66 14.69 -2.54
CA GLN A 73 -8.83 15.87 -2.29
C GLN A 73 -8.79 16.83 -3.48
N TRP A 74 -8.83 16.32 -4.71
CA TRP A 74 -8.82 17.15 -5.90
C TRP A 74 -10.15 17.88 -6.16
N LYS A 75 -11.24 17.49 -5.47
CA LYS A 75 -12.58 18.12 -5.46
C LYS A 75 -13.27 18.20 -6.83
N ASN A 76 -12.77 19.01 -7.76
CA ASN A 76 -13.41 19.37 -9.02
C ASN A 76 -12.63 18.89 -10.27
N GLY A 77 -13.31 18.84 -11.41
CA GLY A 77 -12.74 18.34 -12.68
C GLY A 77 -11.52 19.13 -13.16
N LYS A 78 -11.53 20.46 -13.01
CA LYS A 78 -10.41 21.34 -13.43
C LYS A 78 -9.12 21.00 -12.66
N ASN A 79 -9.20 20.92 -11.33
CA ASN A 79 -8.06 20.56 -10.50
C ASN A 79 -7.62 19.11 -10.73
N ARG A 80 -8.55 18.18 -10.97
CA ARG A 80 -8.21 16.79 -11.35
C ARG A 80 -7.39 16.74 -12.64
N LYS A 81 -7.81 17.45 -13.71
CA LYS A 81 -7.03 17.53 -14.96
C LYS A 81 -5.65 18.13 -14.70
N HIS A 82 -5.57 19.23 -13.94
CA HIS A 82 -4.32 19.88 -13.61
C HIS A 82 -3.35 18.94 -12.87
N ARG A 83 -3.82 18.23 -11.84
CA ARG A 83 -2.99 17.27 -11.08
C ARG A 83 -2.57 16.08 -11.93
N LEU A 84 -3.44 15.56 -12.79
CA LEU A 84 -3.09 14.45 -13.69
C LEU A 84 -2.01 14.85 -14.71
N ARG A 85 -2.02 16.09 -15.21
CA ARG A 85 -0.94 16.60 -16.06
C ARG A 85 0.39 16.67 -15.32
N GLN A 86 0.38 17.10 -14.05
CA GLN A 86 1.59 17.08 -13.20
C GLN A 86 2.14 15.67 -12.98
N LEU A 87 1.28 14.65 -13.09
CA LEU A 87 1.67 13.24 -13.02
C LEU A 87 2.08 12.66 -14.39
N GLY A 88 2.16 13.48 -15.44
CA GLY A 88 2.59 13.06 -16.78
C GLY A 88 1.48 12.51 -17.68
N VAL A 89 0.20 12.59 -17.29
CA VAL A 89 -0.89 12.13 -18.16
C VAL A 89 -1.10 13.10 -19.32
N SER A 90 -1.05 12.58 -20.55
CA SER A 90 -1.18 13.37 -21.77
C SER A 90 -2.54 14.07 -21.90
N ASN A 91 -2.55 15.24 -22.53
CA ASN A 91 -3.78 16.01 -22.75
C ASN A 91 -4.80 15.27 -23.61
N SER A 92 -4.35 14.52 -24.62
CA SER A 92 -5.21 13.69 -25.48
C SER A 92 -5.94 12.63 -24.66
N SER A 93 -5.21 11.93 -23.78
CA SER A 93 -5.81 10.98 -22.84
C SER A 93 -6.85 11.67 -21.95
N LEU A 94 -6.54 12.83 -21.37
CA LEU A 94 -7.48 13.54 -20.47
C LEU A 94 -8.75 14.09 -21.16
N LYS A 95 -8.76 14.27 -22.49
CA LYS A 95 -9.94 14.76 -23.21
C LYS A 95 -11.09 13.75 -23.21
N SER A 96 -10.79 12.44 -23.29
CA SER A 96 -11.81 11.38 -23.32
C SER A 96 -12.46 11.11 -21.96
N TRP A 97 -11.84 11.56 -20.86
CA TRP A 97 -12.34 11.27 -19.53
C TRP A 97 -13.33 12.31 -18.98
N LYS A 98 -14.50 11.83 -18.56
CA LYS A 98 -15.46 12.60 -17.74
C LYS A 98 -15.06 12.53 -16.25
N LEU A 99 -14.17 13.43 -15.82
CA LEU A 99 -13.62 13.49 -14.45
C LEU A 99 -14.60 14.09 -13.41
N GLY A 100 -15.86 13.65 -13.43
CA GLY A 100 -16.97 14.16 -12.61
C GLY A 100 -17.04 13.60 -11.17
N SER A 101 -18.03 14.03 -10.40
CA SER A 101 -18.26 13.74 -8.97
C SER A 101 -18.90 12.36 -8.68
N ASN A 102 -18.83 11.42 -9.63
CA ASN A 102 -19.27 10.03 -9.44
C ASN A 102 -18.75 9.43 -8.13
N SER A 103 -19.46 8.44 -7.59
CA SER A 103 -19.06 7.71 -6.37
C SER A 103 -17.55 7.46 -6.34
N TYR A 104 -16.87 8.08 -5.38
CA TYR A 104 -15.40 8.09 -5.30
C TYR A 104 -14.83 6.65 -5.29
N TRP A 105 -15.57 5.71 -4.69
CA TRP A 105 -15.18 4.30 -4.69
C TRP A 105 -15.32 3.64 -6.07
N LYS A 106 -16.38 3.93 -6.82
CA LYS A 106 -16.55 3.45 -8.19
C LYS A 106 -15.44 4.00 -9.09
N MET A 107 -15.20 5.31 -9.02
CA MET A 107 -14.17 5.98 -9.82
C MET A 107 -12.76 5.47 -9.50
N SER A 108 -12.46 5.17 -8.22
CA SER A 108 -11.13 4.67 -7.83
C SER A 108 -10.69 3.38 -8.55
N ARG A 109 -11.63 2.58 -9.08
CA ARG A 109 -11.33 1.39 -9.89
C ARG A 109 -10.77 1.79 -11.25
N SER A 110 -11.45 2.71 -11.95
CA SER A 110 -11.03 3.23 -13.25
C SER A 110 -9.79 4.12 -13.17
N MET A 111 -9.53 4.74 -12.03
CA MET A 111 -8.34 5.57 -11.82
C MET A 111 -7.01 4.80 -11.94
N ASN A 112 -7.01 3.47 -11.96
CA ASN A 112 -5.77 2.72 -12.21
C ASN A 112 -5.13 3.06 -13.56
N TYR A 113 -5.93 3.43 -14.56
CA TYR A 113 -5.44 3.86 -15.88
C TYR A 113 -4.79 5.25 -15.87
N LEU A 114 -5.15 6.10 -14.92
CA LEU A 114 -4.66 7.47 -14.81
C LEU A 114 -3.56 7.62 -13.75
N ILE A 115 -3.65 6.84 -12.67
CA ILE A 115 -2.70 6.80 -11.58
C ILE A 115 -2.27 5.34 -11.42
N SER A 116 -1.24 4.98 -12.18
CA SER A 116 -0.69 3.62 -12.20
C SER A 116 -0.10 3.24 -10.83
N ASN A 117 0.16 1.95 -10.63
CA ASN A 117 0.82 1.48 -9.42
C ASN A 117 2.24 2.06 -9.29
N GLU A 118 2.91 2.29 -10.41
CA GLU A 118 4.23 2.92 -10.48
C GLU A 118 4.17 4.37 -10.02
N VAL A 119 3.17 5.15 -10.44
CA VAL A 119 3.00 6.53 -9.94
C VAL A 119 2.79 6.54 -8.42
N LEU A 120 1.99 5.61 -7.88
CA LEU A 120 1.83 5.49 -6.42
C LEU A 120 3.14 5.18 -5.71
N HIS A 121 4.00 4.35 -6.30
CA HIS A 121 5.29 3.98 -5.73
C HIS A 121 6.33 5.09 -5.89
N ASN A 122 6.63 5.47 -7.13
CA ASN A 122 7.73 6.36 -7.49
C ASN A 122 7.44 7.81 -7.14
N HIS A 123 6.24 8.31 -7.47
CA HIS A 123 5.92 9.73 -7.27
C HIS A 123 5.42 10.01 -5.84
N PHE A 124 4.56 9.15 -5.30
CA PHE A 124 4.00 9.35 -3.95
C PHE A 124 4.79 8.67 -2.84
N GLY A 125 5.73 7.78 -3.15
CA GLY A 125 6.56 7.08 -2.17
C GLY A 125 5.82 5.96 -1.43
N LEU A 126 4.76 5.38 -2.00
CA LEU A 126 4.05 4.26 -1.36
C LEU A 126 4.94 3.01 -1.34
N LEU A 127 5.15 2.41 -0.17
CA LEU A 127 5.94 1.20 -0.02
C LEU A 127 5.41 0.03 -0.87
N ASP A 128 6.28 -0.65 -1.62
CA ASP A 128 5.95 -1.98 -2.13
C ASP A 128 6.01 -3.00 -1.00
N VAL A 129 4.84 -3.23 -0.41
CA VAL A 129 4.62 -4.15 0.71
C VAL A 129 5.01 -5.58 0.36
N ALA A 130 4.81 -6.02 -0.88
CA ALA A 130 5.10 -7.40 -1.27
C ALA A 130 6.61 -7.61 -1.40
N ASP A 131 7.29 -6.67 -2.05
CA ASP A 131 8.76 -6.69 -2.16
C ASP A 131 9.45 -6.55 -0.79
N PHE A 132 9.01 -5.58 0.03
CA PHE A 132 9.54 -5.39 1.37
C PHE A 132 9.37 -6.64 2.24
N TYR A 133 8.21 -7.30 2.18
CA TYR A 133 8.00 -8.58 2.86
C TYR A 133 8.92 -9.68 2.33
N LYS A 134 9.08 -9.83 1.01
CA LYS A 134 9.97 -10.86 0.44
C LYS A 134 11.40 -10.71 0.96
N ARG A 135 11.95 -9.48 0.92
CA ARG A 135 13.30 -9.19 1.42
C ARG A 135 13.43 -9.48 2.92
N LEU A 136 12.48 -9.01 3.73
CA LEU A 136 12.56 -9.21 5.19
C LEU A 136 12.34 -10.68 5.58
N HIS A 137 11.45 -11.38 4.88
CA HIS A 137 11.19 -12.81 5.09
C HIS A 137 12.43 -13.63 4.75
N ALA A 138 13.08 -13.39 3.60
CA ALA A 138 14.31 -14.07 3.22
C ALA A 138 15.42 -13.88 4.28
N LYS A 139 15.67 -12.64 4.70
CA LYS A 139 16.66 -12.31 5.74
C LYS A 139 16.39 -13.04 7.06
N ARG A 140 15.11 -13.19 7.44
CA ARG A 140 14.75 -13.91 8.67
C ARG A 140 14.92 -15.42 8.55
N MET A 141 14.56 -16.00 7.41
CA MET A 141 14.75 -17.44 7.19
C MET A 141 16.24 -17.82 7.13
N GLU A 142 17.09 -16.94 6.62
CA GLU A 142 18.55 -17.11 6.66
C GLU A 142 19.08 -17.04 8.10
N SER A 143 18.70 -16.01 8.86
CA SER A 143 19.07 -15.90 10.28
C SER A 143 18.58 -17.09 11.12
N ASP A 144 17.35 -17.55 10.89
CA ASP A 144 16.78 -18.69 11.61
C ASP A 144 17.55 -19.99 11.25
N ARG A 145 18.02 -20.15 10.00
CA ARG A 145 18.89 -21.27 9.60
C ARG A 145 20.26 -21.22 10.27
N VAL A 146 20.92 -20.06 10.26
CA VAL A 146 22.23 -19.87 10.94
C VAL A 146 22.12 -20.14 12.44
N VAL A 147 21.03 -19.70 13.08
CA VAL A 147 20.80 -19.96 14.51
C VAL A 147 20.55 -21.44 14.80
N LEU A 148 19.85 -22.16 13.92
CA LEU A 148 19.65 -23.61 14.05
C LEU A 148 20.97 -24.37 13.90
N ASP A 149 21.79 -23.98 12.92
CA ASP A 149 23.11 -24.56 12.66
C ASP A 149 24.06 -24.35 13.85
N TRP A 150 24.17 -23.11 14.34
CA TRP A 150 24.95 -22.78 15.54
C TRP A 150 24.47 -23.54 16.78
N ARG A 151 23.14 -23.62 16.99
CA ARG A 151 22.57 -24.42 18.10
C ARG A 151 22.92 -25.89 17.98
N TYR A 152 22.87 -26.45 16.78
CA TYR A 152 23.20 -27.85 16.55
C TYR A 152 24.68 -28.09 16.89
N HIS A 153 25.59 -27.27 16.37
CA HIS A 153 27.01 -27.39 16.65
C HIS A 153 27.37 -27.17 18.13
N SER A 154 26.66 -26.29 18.85
CA SER A 154 26.87 -26.06 20.29
C SER A 154 26.36 -27.18 21.22
N LEU A 155 25.53 -28.10 20.70
CA LEU A 155 24.98 -29.22 21.48
C LEU A 155 25.83 -30.50 21.34
N PHE A 156 26.76 -30.54 20.39
CA PHE A 156 27.64 -31.68 20.11
C PHE A 156 29.14 -31.36 20.28
N SER A 157 29.45 -30.27 20.98
CA SER A 157 30.79 -29.84 21.40
C SER A 157 30.83 -29.71 22.91
#